data_AF-A0AAI9ZHF2-F1
#
_entry.id   AF-A0AAI9ZHF2-F1
#
_cell.length_a   1.000
_cell.length_b   1.000
_cell.length_c   1.000
_cell.angle_alpha   90.00
_cell.angle_beta   90.00
_cell.angle_gamma   90.00
#
_symmetry.space_group_name_H-M   'P 1'
#
loop_
_entity.id
_entity.type
_entity.pdbx_description
1 polymer ?
#
loop_
_entity_poly.entity_id
_entity_poly.type
_entity_poly.pdbx_seq_one_letter_code
_entity_poly.pdbx_strand_id
1 'polypeptide(L)'
;MTLAPPGHQEPPEWDPSLGELIVVPDPAKKAENEQDKMGVLRKPIWGTIHRIWSHAVGPVVKRDVFDLFGAFKFAHQTAEGSRERFTWTPESLLPAPKSSGEDGEPEARSITIHLPHDNNMKMRGDQLRWLREACATVDITKETIEGAYHCQGTR
;
A
#
# COMPACT_ATOMS: atom_id res chain seq x y z
N MET A 1 0.84 34.44 31.09
CA MET A 1 0.78 35.32 29.91
C MET A 1 2.13 35.21 29.23
N THR A 2 2.19 34.60 28.04
CA THR A 2 3.44 34.39 27.31
C THR A 2 3.57 35.51 26.31
N LEU A 3 4.53 36.42 26.52
CA LEU A 3 4.78 37.54 25.61
C LEU A 3 5.45 36.99 24.33
N ALA A 4 4.88 37.34 23.17
CA ALA A 4 5.47 36.99 21.88
C ALA A 4 6.84 37.69 21.69
N PRO A 5 7.82 37.03 21.05
CA PRO A 5 9.15 37.61 20.84
C PRO A 5 9.11 38.82 19.89
N PRO A 6 10.05 39.79 20.03
CA PRO A 6 10.07 41.00 19.23
C PRO A 6 10.31 40.69 17.75
N GLY A 7 9.42 41.21 16.88
CA GLY A 7 9.45 40.98 15.43
C GLY A 7 8.33 40.06 14.90
N HIS A 8 7.47 39.53 15.78
CA HIS A 8 6.27 38.83 15.36
C HIS A 8 5.23 39.83 14.81
N GLN A 9 4.96 39.79 13.51
CA GLN A 9 3.75 40.39 12.94
C GLN A 9 2.60 39.41 13.17
N GLU A 10 1.61 39.82 13.96
CA GLU A 10 0.35 39.10 14.03
C GLU A 10 -0.29 39.06 12.63
N PRO A 11 -0.85 37.92 12.20
CA PRO A 11 -1.56 37.86 10.93
C PRO A 11 -2.73 38.86 10.96
N PRO A 12 -3.06 39.50 9.82
CA PRO A 12 -4.17 40.44 9.77
C PRO A 12 -5.44 39.77 10.30
N GLU A 13 -6.15 40.48 11.17
CA GLU A 13 -7.42 40.00 11.72
C GLU A 13 -8.37 39.65 10.57
N TRP A 14 -9.01 38.48 10.67
CA TRP A 14 -9.96 38.00 9.69
C TRP A 14 -11.08 39.03 9.49
N ASP A 15 -11.23 39.56 8.27
CA ASP A 15 -12.25 40.54 7.93
C ASP A 15 -13.61 39.85 7.76
N PRO A 16 -14.56 40.04 8.70
CA PRO A 16 -15.88 39.41 8.62
C PRO A 16 -16.77 39.97 7.51
N SER A 17 -16.32 40.99 6.75
CA SER A 17 -17.02 41.52 5.58
C SER A 17 -16.71 40.74 4.29
N LEU A 18 -15.68 39.88 4.29
CA LEU A 18 -15.44 38.89 3.25
C LEU A 18 -16.43 37.73 3.48
N GLY A 19 -17.60 37.81 2.86
CA GLY A 19 -18.62 36.76 2.91
C GLY A 19 -18.08 35.37 2.57
N GLU A 20 -18.74 34.33 3.08
CA GLU A 20 -18.34 32.93 2.88
C GLU A 20 -18.02 32.65 1.40
N LEU A 21 -16.85 32.06 1.16
CA LEU A 21 -16.39 31.66 -0.16
C LEU A 21 -17.24 30.47 -0.62
N ILE A 22 -18.42 30.76 -1.18
CA ILE A 22 -19.28 29.77 -1.80
C ILE A 22 -18.57 29.30 -3.07
N VAL A 23 -17.85 28.18 -2.95
CA VAL A 23 -17.30 27.45 -4.09
C VAL A 23 -18.48 26.89 -4.87
N VAL A 24 -18.91 27.60 -5.91
CA VAL A 24 -19.89 27.08 -6.88
C VAL A 24 -19.18 26.00 -7.71
N PRO A 25 -19.63 24.73 -7.67
CA PRO A 25 -19.04 23.70 -8.52
C PRO A 25 -19.37 23.99 -9.99
N ASP A 26 -18.32 24.12 -10.80
CA ASP A 26 -18.40 24.37 -12.24
C ASP A 26 -19.04 23.16 -12.96
N PRO A 27 -20.21 23.30 -13.62
CA PRO A 27 -20.87 22.21 -14.34
C PRO A 27 -20.13 21.77 -15.61
N ALA A 28 -19.00 22.41 -15.97
CA ALA A 28 -18.13 21.98 -17.06
C ALA A 28 -17.02 21.00 -16.63
N LYS A 29 -16.85 20.74 -15.32
CA LYS A 29 -16.01 19.63 -14.86
C LYS A 29 -16.78 18.32 -15.00
N LYS A 30 -16.61 17.68 -16.14
CA LYS A 30 -16.93 16.26 -16.34
C LYS A 30 -16.44 15.49 -15.11
N ALA A 31 -17.27 14.59 -14.60
CA ALA A 31 -16.85 13.61 -13.61
C ALA A 31 -15.53 12.99 -14.04
N GLU A 32 -14.48 13.18 -13.24
CA GLU A 32 -13.22 12.43 -13.32
C GLU A 32 -13.55 10.97 -13.04
N ASN A 33 -14.13 10.30 -14.03
CA ASN A 33 -14.24 8.85 -14.09
C ASN A 33 -12.93 8.34 -14.70
N GLU A 34 -11.85 8.47 -13.94
CA GLU A 34 -10.60 7.78 -14.16
C GLU A 34 -9.94 7.73 -12.78
N GLN A 35 -9.95 6.55 -12.15
CA GLN A 35 -9.04 6.29 -11.05
C GLN A 35 -7.65 6.60 -11.56
N ASP A 36 -7.10 7.75 -11.18
CA ASP A 36 -5.72 8.11 -11.43
C ASP A 36 -4.88 6.92 -11.01
N LYS A 37 -4.19 6.34 -11.99
CA LYS A 37 -3.38 5.15 -11.72
C LYS A 37 -2.29 5.55 -10.75
N MET A 38 -2.38 4.99 -9.54
CA MET A 38 -1.48 5.17 -8.41
C MET A 38 0.00 4.95 -8.75
N GLY A 39 0.34 4.23 -9.82
CA GLY A 39 1.70 4.26 -10.33
C GLY A 39 2.05 3.17 -11.34
N VAL A 40 3.36 2.87 -11.40
CA VAL A 40 3.96 1.97 -12.37
C VAL A 40 4.69 0.84 -11.66
N LEU A 41 4.36 -0.41 -12.01
CA LEU A 41 5.00 -1.63 -11.49
C LEU A 41 5.89 -2.29 -12.56
N ARG A 42 6.98 -2.90 -12.11
CA ARG A 42 7.89 -3.64 -13.01
C ARG A 42 7.26 -4.98 -13.44
N LYS A 43 7.52 -5.41 -14.67
CA LYS A 43 7.06 -6.70 -15.24
C LYS A 43 7.26 -7.95 -14.33
N PRO A 44 8.38 -8.11 -13.59
CA PRO A 44 8.53 -9.24 -12.67
C PRO A 44 7.52 -9.23 -11.52
N ILE A 45 7.21 -8.05 -10.96
CA ILE A 45 6.22 -7.89 -9.88
C ILE A 45 4.83 -8.24 -10.39
N TRP A 46 4.51 -7.74 -11.59
CA TRP A 46 3.27 -8.09 -12.28
C TRP A 46 3.16 -9.61 -12.50
N GLY A 47 4.24 -10.25 -12.97
CA GLY A 47 4.32 -11.70 -13.12
C GLY A 47 4.09 -12.43 -11.80
N THR A 48 4.63 -11.95 -10.69
CA THR A 48 4.38 -12.52 -9.35
C THR A 48 2.90 -12.42 -8.96
N ILE A 49 2.26 -11.27 -9.15
CA ILE A 49 0.82 -11.09 -8.86
C ILE A 49 -0.01 -12.08 -9.67
N HIS A 50 0.28 -12.22 -10.97
CA HIS A 50 -0.38 -13.22 -11.81
C HIS A 50 -0.17 -14.65 -11.29
N ARG A 51 1.05 -15.04 -10.92
CA ARG A 51 1.34 -16.40 -10.38
C ARG A 51 0.60 -16.68 -9.07
N ILE A 52 0.42 -15.66 -8.22
CA ILE A 52 -0.34 -15.78 -6.98
C ILE A 52 -1.82 -16.00 -7.27
N TRP A 53 -2.43 -15.16 -8.12
CA TRP A 53 -3.89 -15.08 -8.28
C TRP A 53 -4.48 -15.93 -9.40
N SER A 54 -3.67 -16.34 -10.38
CA SER A 54 -4.14 -17.23 -11.44
C SER A 54 -3.86 -18.69 -11.09
N HIS A 55 -4.77 -19.58 -11.49
CA HIS A 55 -4.56 -21.03 -11.40
C HIS A 55 -3.51 -21.54 -12.39
N ALA A 56 -3.04 -20.71 -13.31
CA ALA A 56 -2.05 -21.03 -14.32
C ALA A 56 -0.94 -19.98 -14.34
N VAL A 57 0.28 -20.41 -14.00
CA VAL A 57 1.62 -19.90 -14.37
C VAL A 57 2.55 -20.03 -13.15
N GLY A 58 3.69 -20.70 -13.34
CA GLY A 58 4.97 -20.63 -12.60
C GLY A 58 4.98 -20.84 -11.07
N PRO A 59 6.04 -21.47 -10.50
CA PRO A 59 6.21 -21.46 -9.06
C PRO A 59 6.45 -20.03 -8.54
N VAL A 60 5.95 -19.74 -7.34
CA VAL A 60 6.34 -18.57 -6.55
C VAL A 60 7.44 -19.02 -5.60
N VAL A 61 8.51 -18.24 -5.48
CA VAL A 61 9.58 -18.47 -4.51
C VAL A 61 9.61 -17.35 -3.47
N LYS A 62 10.32 -17.56 -2.36
CA LYS A 62 10.41 -16.56 -1.28
C LYS A 62 10.88 -15.19 -1.80
N ARG A 63 11.91 -15.14 -2.65
CA ARG A 63 12.39 -13.87 -3.23
C ARG A 63 11.29 -13.08 -3.94
N ASP A 64 10.39 -13.74 -4.69
CA ASP A 64 9.30 -13.09 -5.39
C ASP A 64 8.39 -12.31 -4.42
N VAL A 65 8.18 -12.84 -3.21
CA VAL A 65 7.35 -12.23 -2.16
C VAL A 65 8.04 -10.98 -1.61
N PHE A 66 9.35 -11.04 -1.34
CA PHE A 66 10.10 -9.86 -0.90
C PHE A 66 10.09 -8.74 -1.94
N ASP A 67 10.31 -9.09 -3.21
CA ASP A 67 10.28 -8.12 -4.31
C ASP A 67 8.88 -7.50 -4.44
N LEU A 68 7.81 -8.29 -4.26
CA LEU A 68 6.41 -7.82 -4.29
C LEU A 68 6.12 -6.82 -3.17
N PHE A 69 6.35 -7.20 -1.91
CA PHE A 69 6.07 -6.31 -0.76
C PHE A 69 6.98 -5.08 -0.72
N GLY A 70 8.23 -5.22 -1.17
CA GLY A 70 9.14 -4.09 -1.36
C GLY A 70 8.67 -3.10 -2.42
N ALA A 71 8.05 -3.57 -3.51
CA ALA A 71 7.48 -2.71 -4.55
C ALA A 71 6.35 -1.81 -4.01
N PHE A 72 5.59 -2.30 -3.03
CA PHE A 72 4.54 -1.53 -2.35
C PHE A 72 5.01 -0.80 -1.09
N LYS A 73 6.34 -0.72 -0.88
CA LYS A 73 6.97 0.05 0.21
C LYS A 73 6.56 -0.42 1.61
N PHE A 74 6.40 -1.74 1.78
CA PHE A 74 6.36 -2.34 3.10
C PHE A 74 7.77 -2.50 3.66
N ALA A 75 7.95 -2.25 4.95
CA ALA A 75 9.17 -2.61 5.66
C ALA A 75 9.16 -4.10 5.96
N HIS A 76 10.32 -4.75 5.86
CA HIS A 76 10.50 -6.15 6.25
C HIS A 76 11.16 -6.23 7.63
N GLN A 77 10.63 -7.12 8.46
CA GLN A 77 11.23 -7.53 9.72
C GLN A 77 11.25 -9.06 9.76
N THR A 78 12.44 -9.65 9.88
CA THR A 78 12.56 -11.09 10.08
C THR A 78 11.92 -11.47 11.40
N ALA A 79 10.94 -12.37 11.36
CA ALA A 79 10.41 -13.02 12.56
C ALA A 79 11.01 -14.42 12.70
N GLU A 80 10.70 -15.11 13.79
CA GLU A 80 11.32 -16.41 14.09
C GLU A 80 11.05 -17.45 12.98
N GLY A 81 12.14 -18.03 12.45
CA GLY A 81 12.11 -19.20 11.56
C GLY A 81 11.61 -18.91 10.14
N SER A 82 10.46 -19.48 9.79
CA SER A 82 9.82 -19.36 8.46
C SER A 82 8.81 -18.21 8.38
N ARG A 83 8.65 -17.45 9.47
CA ARG A 83 7.71 -16.34 9.56
C ARG A 83 8.41 -15.06 9.18
N GLU A 84 7.88 -14.38 8.17
CA GLU A 84 8.38 -13.09 7.71
C GLU A 84 7.30 -12.05 7.97
N ARG A 85 7.65 -10.93 8.63
CA ARG A 85 6.72 -9.86 8.97
C ARG A 85 6.93 -8.68 8.01
N PHE A 86 5.84 -8.17 7.45
CA PHE A 86 5.82 -6.99 6.61
C PHE A 86 4.95 -5.91 7.26
N THR A 87 5.49 -4.71 7.41
CA THR A 87 4.88 -3.62 8.19
C THR A 87 4.63 -2.41 7.28
N TRP A 88 3.49 -1.76 7.45
CA TRP A 88 3.21 -0.51 6.73
C TRP A 88 4.17 0.58 7.19
N THR A 89 4.63 1.37 6.23
CA THR A 89 5.46 2.56 6.43
C THR A 89 4.68 3.80 6.00
N PRO A 90 5.14 5.01 6.35
CA PRO A 90 4.58 6.25 5.80
C PRO A 90 4.65 6.33 4.26
N GLU A 91 5.55 5.56 3.63
CA GLU A 91 5.70 5.49 2.17
C GLU A 91 4.89 4.34 1.53
N SER A 92 4.19 3.53 2.32
CA SER A 92 3.40 2.40 1.80
C SER A 92 2.36 2.89 0.81
N LEU A 93 2.31 2.24 -0.36
CA LEU A 93 1.44 2.64 -1.46
C LEU A 93 0.00 2.15 -1.30
N LEU A 94 -0.22 1.21 -0.39
CA LEU A 94 -1.52 0.62 -0.10
C LEU A 94 -2.02 1.09 1.26
N PRO A 95 -3.33 1.33 1.42
CA PRO A 95 -3.88 1.85 2.66
C PRO A 95 -3.57 0.89 3.82
N ALA A 96 -3.26 1.46 4.98
CA ALA A 96 -3.23 0.68 6.22
C ALA A 96 -4.66 0.26 6.58
N PRO A 97 -4.85 -0.94 7.16
CA PRO A 97 -6.15 -1.34 7.66
C PRO A 97 -6.62 -0.31 8.68
N LYS A 98 -7.92 0.00 8.65
CA LYS A 98 -8.53 0.89 9.64
C LYS A 98 -8.33 0.24 11.01
N SER A 99 -7.64 0.92 11.91
CA SER A 99 -7.47 0.50 13.30
C SER A 99 -8.85 0.40 13.95
N SER A 100 -9.46 -0.78 13.89
CA SER A 100 -10.69 -1.08 14.60
C SER A 100 -10.32 -1.51 16.02
N GLY A 101 -10.12 -0.53 16.89
CA GLY A 101 -9.85 -0.78 18.31
C GLY A 101 -9.24 0.45 18.97
N GLU A 102 -9.93 0.97 19.98
CA GLU A 102 -9.26 1.67 21.07
C GLU A 102 -8.11 0.80 21.57
N ASP A 103 -6.98 1.42 21.91
CA ASP A 103 -5.71 0.82 22.29
C ASP A 103 -4.79 0.37 21.13
N GLY A 104 -4.03 1.34 20.62
CA GLY A 104 -2.58 1.31 20.41
C GLY A 104 -1.84 0.00 20.05
N GLU A 105 -2.41 -0.90 19.25
CA GLU A 105 -1.72 -2.13 18.84
C GLU A 105 -0.88 -1.93 17.56
N PRO A 106 0.47 -2.00 17.62
CA PRO A 106 1.34 -1.96 16.45
C PRO A 106 1.11 -3.15 15.50
N GLU A 107 0.46 -4.22 15.97
CA GLU A 107 0.17 -5.41 15.19
C GLU A 107 -0.84 -5.16 14.06
N ALA A 108 -1.76 -4.19 14.24
CA ALA A 108 -2.74 -3.82 13.22
C ALA A 108 -2.08 -3.32 11.92
N ARG A 109 -0.83 -2.84 11.98
CA ARG A 109 -0.06 -2.35 10.82
C ARG A 109 1.04 -3.32 10.40
N SER A 110 0.83 -4.62 10.59
CA SER A 110 1.73 -5.64 10.08
C SER A 110 0.99 -6.88 9.60
N ILE A 111 1.57 -7.59 8.65
CA ILE A 111 1.16 -8.92 8.24
C ILE A 111 2.31 -9.89 8.45
N THR A 112 2.01 -11.12 8.86
CA THR A 112 3.02 -12.18 9.00
C THR A 112 2.72 -13.29 8.02
N ILE A 113 3.71 -13.66 7.21
CA ILE A 113 3.57 -14.66 6.15
C ILE A 113 4.53 -15.82 6.42
N HIS A 114 4.03 -17.04 6.27
CA HIS A 114 4.84 -18.25 6.38
C HIS A 114 5.49 -18.57 5.02
N LEU A 115 6.80 -18.30 4.90
CA LEU A 115 7.58 -18.50 3.68
C LEU A 115 8.54 -19.71 3.81
N PRO A 116 9.00 -20.29 2.69
CA PRO A 116 10.08 -21.28 2.71
C PRO A 116 11.35 -20.78 3.42
N HIS A 117 12.22 -21.67 3.89
CA HIS A 117 13.49 -21.25 4.49
C HIS A 117 14.45 -20.69 3.43
N ASP A 118 14.53 -21.34 2.27
CA ASP A 118 15.41 -20.96 1.18
C ASP A 118 14.73 -19.96 0.22
N ASN A 119 15.50 -18.98 -0.25
CA ASN A 119 15.02 -17.90 -1.13
C ASN A 119 14.49 -18.38 -2.49
N ASN A 120 15.02 -19.51 -2.99
CA ASN A 120 14.72 -20.09 -4.30
C ASN A 120 13.83 -21.33 -4.19
N MET A 121 13.46 -21.74 -2.98
CA MET A 121 12.54 -22.86 -2.79
C MET A 121 11.12 -22.46 -3.20
N LYS A 122 10.50 -23.35 -3.97
CA LYS A 122 9.12 -23.19 -4.45
C LYS A 122 8.15 -23.28 -3.27
N MET A 123 7.18 -22.38 -3.23
CA MET A 123 6.11 -22.43 -2.23
C MET A 123 5.23 -23.66 -2.45
N ARG A 124 4.88 -24.32 -1.34
CA ARG A 124 3.88 -25.40 -1.32
C ARG A 124 2.46 -24.84 -1.42
N GLY A 125 1.48 -25.71 -1.66
CA GLY A 125 0.08 -25.30 -1.82
C GLY A 125 -0.51 -24.60 -0.59
N ASP A 126 -0.18 -25.07 0.61
CA ASP A 126 -0.55 -24.43 1.89
C ASP A 126 0.07 -23.03 2.03
N GLN A 127 1.35 -22.89 1.71
CA GLN A 127 2.06 -21.61 1.77
C GLN A 127 1.52 -20.62 0.74
N LEU A 128 1.19 -21.08 -0.47
CA LEU A 128 0.60 -20.24 -1.51
C LEU A 128 -0.82 -19.78 -1.11
N ARG A 129 -1.60 -20.64 -0.45
CA ARG A 129 -2.89 -20.25 0.12
C ARG A 129 -2.73 -19.14 1.16
N TRP A 130 -1.81 -19.31 2.12
CA TRP A 130 -1.53 -18.27 3.13
C TRP A 130 -1.01 -16.97 2.51
N LEU A 131 -0.19 -17.05 1.46
CA LEU A 131 0.25 -15.86 0.73
C LEU A 131 -0.92 -15.12 0.08
N ARG A 132 -1.87 -15.83 -0.53
CA ARG A 132 -3.08 -15.21 -1.09
C ARG A 132 -3.90 -14.51 -0.02
N GLU A 133 -4.11 -15.17 1.11
CA GLU A 133 -4.81 -14.57 2.26
C GLU A 133 -4.10 -13.30 2.73
N ALA A 134 -2.78 -13.32 2.86
CA ALA A 134 -2.00 -12.16 3.24
C ALA A 134 -2.07 -11.02 2.20
N CYS A 135 -1.94 -11.33 0.91
CA CYS A 135 -2.08 -10.36 -0.17
C CYS A 135 -3.49 -9.76 -0.24
N ALA A 136 -4.54 -10.55 0.01
CA ALA A 136 -5.92 -10.09 0.07
C ALA A 136 -6.13 -9.07 1.20
N THR A 137 -5.56 -9.35 2.38
CA THR A 137 -5.66 -8.46 3.55
C THR A 137 -5.10 -7.06 3.30
N VAL A 138 -4.14 -6.95 2.37
CA VAL A 138 -3.48 -5.68 2.04
C VAL A 138 -3.88 -5.13 0.67
N ASP A 139 -4.96 -5.65 0.08
CA ASP A 139 -5.46 -5.26 -1.25
C ASP A 139 -4.46 -5.44 -2.42
N ILE A 140 -3.46 -6.34 -2.29
CA ILE A 140 -2.64 -6.80 -3.42
C ILE A 140 -3.42 -7.90 -4.16
N THR A 141 -4.52 -7.53 -4.79
CA THR A 141 -5.32 -8.42 -5.65
C THR A 141 -5.10 -8.09 -7.12
N LYS A 142 -5.47 -9.02 -8.01
CA LYS A 142 -5.38 -8.74 -9.44
C LYS A 142 -6.26 -7.54 -9.83
N GLU A 143 -7.51 -7.49 -9.36
CA GLU A 143 -8.43 -6.41 -9.72
C GLU A 143 -7.94 -5.05 -9.22
N THR A 144 -7.51 -4.97 -7.96
CA THR A 144 -7.03 -3.71 -7.37
C THR A 144 -5.79 -3.20 -8.08
N ILE A 145 -4.83 -4.09 -8.37
CA ILE A 145 -3.60 -3.69 -9.04
C ILE A 145 -3.82 -3.33 -10.51
N GLU A 146 -4.68 -4.03 -11.24
CA GLU A 146 -5.03 -3.67 -12.63
C GLU A 146 -5.80 -2.35 -12.74
N GLY A 147 -6.62 -2.02 -11.74
CA GLY A 147 -7.30 -0.73 -11.66
C GLY A 147 -6.36 0.43 -11.33
N ALA A 148 -5.43 0.22 -10.40
CA ALA A 148 -4.60 1.28 -9.84
C ALA A 148 -3.20 1.40 -10.47
N TYR A 149 -2.66 0.40 -11.17
CA TYR A 149 -1.27 0.41 -11.64
C TYR A 149 -1.11 0.00 -13.11
N HIS A 150 -0.03 0.46 -13.72
CA HIS A 150 0.42 0.03 -15.04
C HIS A 150 1.68 -0.83 -14.96
N CYS A 151 1.78 -1.84 -15.83
CA CYS A 151 3.02 -2.58 -16.02
C CYS A 151 4.00 -1.82 -16.92
N GLN A 152 5.23 -1.59 -16.45
CA GLN A 152 6.35 -1.07 -17.25
C GLN A 152 7.44 -2.14 -17.40
N GLY A 153 8.02 -2.18 -18.60
CA GLY A 153 9.17 -3.02 -18.91
C GLY A 153 9.05 -3.68 -20.28
N THR A 154 9.99 -3.31 -21.14
CA THR A 154 10.19 -3.80 -22.52
C THR A 154 10.49 -5.29 -22.56
N ARG A 155 10.23 -5.88 -23.74
CA ARG A 155 10.39 -7.31 -24.09
C ARG A 155 11.53 -8.01 -23.39
#